data_AF-A0A6J8AD64-F1
#
_entry.id   AF-A0A6J8AD64-F1
#
_cell.length_a   1.000
_cell.length_b   1.000
_cell.length_c   1.000
_cell.angle_alpha   90.00
_cell.angle_beta   90.00
_cell.angle_gamma   90.00
#
_symmetry.space_group_name_H-M   'P 1'
#
loop_
_entity.id
_entity.type
_entity.pdbx_description
1 polymer ?
#
loop_
_entity_poly.entity_id
_entity_poly.type
_entity_poly.pdbx_seq_one_letter_code
_entity_poly.pdbx_strand_id
1 'polypeptide(L)'
;MFGMIGFRDWKNASGDKRGSLKIHENSKLHSAAKEKADNFIMVSNESKPDIYSSLSKAYENKVVRNRQILLAIKDGIVSLEQRNIALRGNWDKELKRKTSQCPHYLSPKVQNELIYCCEIEIREKIVNDCKLADVYSVCADDTTDVSVKE
;
A
#
# COMPACT_ATOMS: atom_id res chain seq x y z
N MET A 1 14.39 9.02 24.89
CA MET A 1 13.93 10.30 25.46
C MET A 1 14.53 11.43 24.63
N PHE A 2 13.91 11.75 23.49
CA PHE A 2 14.26 12.93 22.69
C PHE A 2 13.37 14.07 23.20
N GLY A 3 13.85 14.79 24.21
CA GLY A 3 13.10 15.87 24.86
C GLY A 3 12.97 17.10 23.97
N MET A 4 11.97 17.94 24.29
CA MET A 4 11.62 19.24 23.67
C MET A 4 12.75 20.29 23.56
N ILE A 5 13.99 19.94 23.93
CA ILE A 5 15.14 20.82 23.89
C ILE A 5 16.19 20.15 22.99
N GLY A 6 16.47 20.79 21.84
CA GLY A 6 17.46 20.32 20.88
C GLY A 6 18.86 20.16 21.49
N PHE A 7 19.72 19.40 20.80
CA PHE A 7 21.10 19.16 21.23
C PHE A 7 21.86 20.49 21.36
N ARG A 8 22.51 20.73 22.51
CA ARG A 8 23.14 22.03 22.83
C ARG A 8 24.67 22.00 22.79
N ASP A 9 25.29 20.84 22.94
CA ASP A 9 26.76 20.73 23.02
C ASP A 9 27.40 20.43 21.66
N TRP A 10 27.10 21.26 20.66
CA TRP A 10 27.58 21.07 19.29
C TRP A 10 29.10 21.07 19.19
N LYS A 11 29.79 21.79 20.10
CA LYS A 11 31.25 21.83 20.17
C LYS A 11 31.86 20.45 20.46
N ASN A 12 31.18 19.61 21.22
CA ASN A 12 31.59 18.24 21.52
C ASN A 12 30.75 17.18 20.79
N ALA A 13 29.96 17.58 19.77
CA ALA A 13 29.16 16.63 19.00
C ALA A 13 30.04 15.63 18.24
N SER A 14 31.06 16.16 17.55
CA SER A 14 31.95 15.44 16.65
C SER A 14 33.31 15.16 17.28
N GLY A 15 33.78 13.92 17.14
CA GLY A 15 35.11 13.50 17.60
C GLY A 15 35.16 12.00 17.86
N ASP A 16 36.20 11.33 17.36
CA ASP A 16 36.25 9.86 17.32
C ASP A 16 36.31 9.18 18.70
N LYS A 17 36.86 9.86 19.71
CA LYS A 17 37.07 9.28 21.04
C LYS A 17 36.08 9.77 22.11
N ARG A 18 35.57 10.99 21.98
CA ARG A 18 34.74 11.65 23.01
C ARG A 18 33.52 12.40 22.46
N GLY A 19 33.33 12.41 21.14
CA GLY A 19 32.20 13.07 20.52
C GLY A 19 30.88 12.39 20.92
N SER A 20 29.89 13.17 21.35
CA SER A 20 28.60 12.62 21.81
C SER A 20 27.91 11.78 20.73
N LEU A 21 28.04 12.15 19.44
CA LEU A 21 27.49 11.39 18.32
C LEU A 21 28.20 10.05 18.15
N LYS A 22 29.54 10.01 18.30
CA LYS A 22 30.32 8.78 18.15
C LYS A 22 30.06 7.81 19.31
N ILE A 23 29.87 8.33 20.52
CA ILE A 23 29.46 7.54 21.69
C ILE A 23 28.06 6.96 21.47
N HIS A 24 27.12 7.77 20.95
CA HIS A 24 25.78 7.29 20.61
C HIS A 24 25.79 6.24 19.50
N GLU A 25 26.53 6.46 18.41
CA GLU A 25 26.67 5.52 17.29
C GLU A 25 27.15 4.14 17.75
N ASN A 26 28.08 4.10 18.71
CA ASN A 26 28.59 2.87 19.30
C ASN A 26 27.78 2.37 20.50
N SER A 27 26.70 3.06 20.87
CA SER A 27 25.85 2.63 21.98
C SER A 27 25.05 1.38 21.60
N LYS A 28 24.84 0.49 22.57
CA LYS A 28 24.03 -0.74 22.37
C LYS A 28 22.63 -0.44 21.84
N LEU A 29 22.03 0.67 22.27
CA LEU A 29 20.71 1.10 21.80
C LEU A 29 20.72 1.42 20.30
N HIS A 30 21.70 2.19 19.83
CA HIS A 30 21.83 2.50 18.41
C HIS A 30 22.15 1.25 17.59
N SER A 31 23.09 0.40 18.05
CA SER A 31 23.43 -0.85 17.35
C SER A 31 22.22 -1.77 17.22
N ALA A 32 21.42 -1.94 18.28
CA ALA A 32 20.20 -2.75 18.24
C ALA A 32 19.12 -2.13 17.33
N ALA A 33 18.98 -0.80 17.31
CA ALA A 33 18.07 -0.12 16.41
C ALA A 33 18.51 -0.28 14.94
N LYS A 34 19.81 -0.17 14.67
CA LYS A 34 20.42 -0.39 13.36
C LYS A 34 20.21 -1.82 12.88
N GLU A 35 20.46 -2.81 13.73
CA GLU A 35 20.21 -4.22 13.40
C GLU A 35 18.74 -4.50 13.07
N LYS A 36 17.80 -3.89 13.81
CA LYS A 36 16.37 -4.00 13.49
C LYS A 36 16.03 -3.36 12.15
N ALA A 37 16.60 -2.20 11.86
CA ALA A 37 16.43 -1.53 10.57
C ALA A 37 17.02 -2.37 9.42
N ASP A 38 18.22 -2.91 9.58
CA ASP A 38 18.87 -3.77 8.60
C ASP A 38 18.05 -5.05 8.35
N ASN A 39 17.56 -5.71 9.41
CA ASN A 39 16.68 -6.88 9.27
C ASN A 39 15.38 -6.53 8.55
N PHE A 40 14.78 -5.37 8.83
CA PHE A 40 13.58 -4.91 8.12
C PHE A 40 13.86 -4.72 6.63
N ILE A 41 14.95 -4.05 6.27
CA ILE A 41 15.36 -3.83 4.88
C ILE A 41 15.65 -5.15 4.17
N MET A 42 16.31 -6.10 4.84
CA MET A 42 16.60 -7.42 4.28
C MET A 42 15.32 -8.21 3.98
N VAL A 43 14.33 -8.14 4.86
CA VAL A 43 13.03 -8.80 4.65
C VAL A 43 12.23 -8.08 3.57
N SER A 44 12.23 -6.74 3.55
CA SER A 44 11.50 -5.96 2.55
C SER A 44 12.04 -6.17 1.14
N ASN A 45 13.36 -6.35 1.00
CA ASN A 45 14.03 -6.62 -0.26
C ASN A 45 14.11 -8.12 -0.58
N GLU A 46 13.37 -8.97 0.13
CA GLU A 46 13.32 -10.44 -0.08
C GLU A 46 14.68 -11.15 0.02
N SER A 47 15.69 -10.48 0.61
CA SER A 47 17.02 -11.04 0.84
C SER A 47 17.04 -12.02 2.02
N LYS A 48 16.03 -11.94 2.89
CA LYS A 48 15.83 -12.85 4.04
C LYS A 48 14.32 -13.09 4.24
N PRO A 49 13.88 -14.32 4.53
CA PRO A 49 12.48 -14.59 4.89
C PRO A 49 12.13 -13.95 6.24
N ASP A 50 10.87 -13.55 6.39
CA ASP A 50 10.35 -13.10 7.68
C ASP A 50 10.27 -14.27 8.69
N ILE A 51 10.07 -13.94 9.97
CA ILE A 51 10.07 -14.95 11.04
C ILE A 51 8.93 -15.97 10.86
N TYR A 52 7.75 -15.54 10.40
CA TYR A 52 6.59 -16.42 10.25
C TYR A 52 6.76 -17.36 9.05
N SER A 53 7.30 -16.88 7.93
CA SER A 53 7.63 -17.75 6.78
C SER A 53 8.71 -18.77 7.14
N SER A 54 9.69 -18.38 7.94
CA SER A 54 10.74 -19.28 8.44
C SER A 54 10.19 -20.37 9.37
N LEU A 55 9.13 -20.06 10.14
CA LEU A 55 8.53 -20.96 11.13
C LEU A 55 7.44 -21.88 10.53
N SER A 56 6.76 -21.45 9.46
CA SER A 56 5.64 -22.19 8.88
C SER A 56 5.65 -22.20 7.36
N LYS A 57 5.93 -23.37 6.80
CA LYS A 57 5.83 -23.66 5.35
C LYS A 57 4.41 -23.38 4.81
N ALA A 58 3.38 -23.65 5.60
CA ALA A 58 1.99 -23.41 5.20
C ALA A 58 1.68 -21.90 5.07
N TYR A 59 2.20 -21.09 6.00
CA TYR A 59 2.09 -19.64 5.90
C TYR A 59 2.86 -19.09 4.70
N GLU A 60 4.11 -19.53 4.52
CA GLU A 60 4.94 -19.17 3.37
C GLU A 60 4.20 -19.44 2.04
N ASN A 61 3.66 -20.65 1.87
CA ASN A 61 2.90 -21.03 0.68
C ASN A 61 1.66 -20.15 0.47
N LYS A 62 0.96 -19.77 1.55
CA LYS A 62 -0.20 -18.88 1.48
C LYS A 62 0.20 -17.48 1.01
N VAL A 63 1.29 -16.92 1.53
CA VAL A 63 1.79 -15.60 1.13
C VAL A 63 2.18 -15.60 -0.35
N VAL A 64 2.93 -16.61 -0.79
CA VAL A 64 3.33 -16.77 -2.21
C VAL A 64 2.10 -16.87 -3.11
N ARG A 65 1.12 -17.70 -2.75
CA ARG A 65 -0.14 -17.84 -3.50
C ARG A 65 -0.91 -16.51 -3.58
N ASN A 66 -1.04 -15.81 -2.46
CA ASN A 66 -1.73 -14.52 -2.42
C ASN A 66 -1.05 -13.47 -3.31
N ARG A 67 0.29 -13.43 -3.33
CA ARG A 67 1.05 -12.53 -4.22
C ARG A 67 0.80 -12.85 -5.69
N GLN A 68 0.79 -14.13 -6.07
CA GLN A 68 0.47 -14.54 -7.44
C GLN A 68 -0.94 -14.12 -7.86
N ILE A 69 -1.91 -14.22 -6.95
CA ILE A 69 -3.29 -13.76 -7.18
C ILE A 69 -3.33 -12.24 -7.41
N LEU A 70 -2.64 -11.47 -6.56
CA LEU A 70 -2.57 -10.01 -6.69
C LEU A 70 -1.91 -9.59 -8.01
N LEU A 71 -0.84 -10.26 -8.44
CA LEU A 71 -0.22 -10.04 -9.75
C LEU A 71 -1.21 -10.32 -10.88
N ALA A 72 -1.97 -11.40 -10.81
CA ALA A 72 -2.98 -11.70 -11.82
C ALA A 72 -4.11 -10.66 -11.88
N ILE A 73 -4.55 -10.12 -10.73
CA ILE A 73 -5.51 -9.00 -10.68
C ILE A 73 -4.92 -7.78 -11.35
N LYS A 74 -3.67 -7.42 -11.01
CA LYS A 74 -2.95 -6.28 -11.61
C LYS A 74 -2.86 -6.43 -13.13
N ASP A 75 -2.43 -7.58 -13.62
CA ASP A 75 -2.31 -7.83 -15.06
C ASP A 75 -3.67 -7.76 -15.76
N GLY A 76 -4.73 -8.23 -15.09
CA GLY A 76 -6.10 -8.10 -15.55
C GLY A 76 -6.53 -6.64 -15.70
N ILE A 77 -6.25 -5.79 -14.70
CA ILE A 77 -6.56 -4.35 -14.75
C ILE A 77 -5.80 -3.67 -15.90
N VAL A 78 -4.49 -3.90 -16.02
CA VAL A 78 -3.66 -3.32 -17.10
C VAL A 78 -4.18 -3.75 -18.47
N SER A 79 -4.59 -5.01 -18.62
CA SER A 79 -5.14 -5.52 -19.89
C SER A 79 -6.47 -4.86 -20.26
N LEU A 80 -7.32 -4.55 -19.28
CA LEU A 80 -8.59 -3.85 -19.50
C LEU A 80 -8.34 -2.40 -19.91
N GLU A 81 -7.42 -1.72 -19.22
CA GLU A 81 -7.00 -0.35 -19.52
C GLU A 81 -6.48 -0.22 -20.95
N GLN A 82 -5.54 -1.09 -21.35
CA GLN A 82 -4.98 -1.11 -22.71
C GLN A 82 -6.02 -1.32 -23.81
N ARG A 83 -7.15 -1.96 -23.48
CA ARG A 83 -8.26 -2.23 -24.41
C ARG A 83 -9.40 -1.25 -24.29
N ASN A 84 -9.29 -0.26 -23.40
CA ASN A 84 -10.35 0.70 -23.08
C ASN A 84 -11.67 -0.02 -22.70
N ILE A 85 -11.57 -1.07 -21.89
CA ILE A 85 -12.71 -1.83 -21.38
C ILE A 85 -12.95 -1.40 -19.93
N ALA A 86 -14.21 -1.07 -19.62
CA ALA A 86 -14.58 -0.71 -18.25
C ALA A 86 -14.29 -1.85 -17.28
N LEU A 87 -13.73 -1.51 -16.11
CA LEU A 87 -13.51 -2.46 -15.02
C LEU A 87 -14.83 -3.05 -14.51
N ARG A 88 -15.89 -2.23 -14.51
CA ARG A 88 -17.25 -2.59 -14.09
C ARG A 88 -18.14 -2.62 -15.32
N GLY A 89 -18.74 -3.77 -15.60
CA GLY A 89 -19.61 -3.96 -16.75
C GLY A 89 -20.32 -5.30 -16.69
N ASN A 90 -21.43 -5.42 -17.44
CA ASN A 90 -22.16 -6.67 -17.54
C ASN A 90 -21.26 -7.69 -18.25
N TRP A 91 -20.99 -8.81 -17.58
CA TRP A 91 -20.13 -9.89 -18.08
C TRP A 91 -20.80 -10.59 -19.25
N ASP A 92 -20.75 -9.98 -20.44
CA ASP A 92 -21.36 -10.52 -21.63
C ASP A 92 -20.66 -11.85 -22.02
N LYS A 93 -21.46 -12.83 -22.45
CA LYS A 93 -20.98 -14.14 -22.93
C LYS A 93 -20.03 -13.97 -24.12
N GLU A 94 -20.17 -12.89 -24.89
CA GLU A 94 -19.27 -12.59 -26.01
C GLU A 94 -17.87 -12.15 -25.54
N LEU A 95 -17.76 -11.43 -24.43
CA LEU A 95 -16.49 -11.02 -23.81
C LEU A 95 -15.73 -12.20 -23.21
N LYS A 96 -16.43 -13.22 -22.68
CA LYS A 96 -15.82 -14.50 -22.24
C LYS A 96 -15.12 -15.24 -23.38
N ARG A 97 -15.59 -15.08 -24.61
CA ARG A 97 -15.04 -15.77 -25.79
C ARG A 97 -13.80 -15.07 -26.35
N LYS A 98 -13.75 -13.73 -26.26
CA LYS A 98 -12.60 -12.92 -26.69
C LYS A 98 -11.46 -12.90 -25.67
N THR A 99 -11.79 -13.12 -24.40
CA THR A 99 -10.80 -13.19 -23.32
C THR A 99 -10.76 -14.63 -22.83
N SER A 100 -9.93 -15.48 -23.45
CA SER A 100 -9.77 -16.91 -23.11
C SER A 100 -9.39 -17.19 -21.64
N GLN A 101 -9.08 -16.13 -20.89
CA GLN A 101 -8.84 -16.11 -19.46
C GLN A 101 -9.52 -14.87 -18.89
N CYS A 102 -10.82 -14.91 -18.63
CA CYS A 102 -11.35 -14.04 -17.58
C CYS A 102 -10.98 -14.74 -16.27
N PRO A 103 -9.92 -14.33 -15.57
CA PRO A 103 -9.51 -15.03 -14.37
C PRO A 103 -10.63 -14.81 -13.36
N HIS A 104 -10.95 -15.82 -12.58
CA HIS A 104 -11.87 -15.73 -11.44
C HIS A 104 -11.61 -14.48 -10.55
N TYR A 105 -10.38 -13.95 -10.63
CA TYR A 105 -9.85 -12.76 -9.97
C TYR A 105 -10.44 -11.41 -10.41
N LEU A 106 -11.26 -11.33 -11.45
CA LEU A 106 -12.02 -10.11 -11.76
C LEU A 106 -13.52 -10.24 -11.49
N SER A 107 -13.96 -11.29 -10.79
CA SER A 107 -15.39 -11.48 -10.46
C SER A 107 -16.04 -10.24 -9.82
N PRO A 108 -17.38 -10.10 -9.88
CA PRO A 108 -18.10 -8.99 -9.25
C PRO A 108 -17.72 -8.77 -7.78
N LYS A 109 -17.45 -9.85 -7.04
CA LYS A 109 -16.96 -9.77 -5.67
C LYS A 109 -15.62 -9.04 -5.59
N VAL A 110 -14.63 -9.44 -6.39
CA VAL A 110 -13.32 -8.79 -6.38
C VAL A 110 -13.39 -7.36 -6.88
N GLN A 111 -14.23 -7.08 -7.88
CA GLN A 111 -14.48 -5.71 -8.33
C GLN A 111 -15.01 -4.82 -7.18
N ASN A 112 -15.95 -5.32 -6.39
CA ASN A 112 -16.48 -4.57 -5.24
C ASN A 112 -15.41 -4.32 -4.16
N GLU A 113 -14.56 -5.30 -3.86
CA GLU A 113 -13.45 -5.11 -2.92
C GLU A 113 -12.46 -4.05 -3.42
N LEU A 114 -12.13 -4.06 -4.72
CA LEU A 114 -11.26 -3.04 -5.32
C LEU A 114 -11.89 -1.65 -5.24
N ILE A 115 -13.19 -1.54 -5.54
CA ILE A 115 -13.93 -0.28 -5.42
C ILE A 115 -13.90 0.22 -3.98
N TYR A 116 -14.09 -0.65 -3.01
CA TYR A 116 -14.04 -0.30 -1.59
C TYR A 116 -12.65 0.18 -1.16
N CYS A 117 -11.57 -0.46 -1.63
CA CYS A 117 -10.21 0.05 -1.39
C CYS A 117 -10.01 1.45 -1.98
N CYS A 118 -10.48 1.68 -3.21
CA CYS A 118 -10.42 3.00 -3.83
C CYS A 118 -11.25 4.05 -3.06
N GLU A 119 -12.43 3.67 -2.56
CA GLU A 119 -13.29 4.53 -1.74
C GLU A 119 -12.54 5.03 -0.51
N ILE A 120 -11.87 4.13 0.23
CA ILE A 120 -11.10 4.48 1.42
C ILE A 120 -10.02 5.51 1.08
N GLU A 121 -9.17 5.19 0.10
CA GLU A 121 -8.03 6.03 -0.29
C GLU A 121 -8.46 7.43 -0.78
N ILE A 122 -9.50 7.48 -1.62
CA ILE A 122 -10.02 8.74 -2.15
C ILE A 122 -10.64 9.56 -1.01
N ARG A 123 -11.43 8.93 -0.15
CA ARG A 123 -12.05 9.60 1.00
C ARG A 123 -11.01 10.18 1.94
N GLU A 124 -9.97 9.42 2.29
CA GLU A 124 -8.93 9.89 3.19
C GLU A 124 -8.20 11.11 2.63
N LYS A 125 -7.89 11.11 1.32
CA LYS A 125 -7.30 12.27 0.64
C LYS A 125 -8.21 13.49 0.70
N ILE A 126 -9.47 13.35 0.28
CA ILE A 126 -10.46 14.44 0.31
C ILE A 126 -10.61 15.02 1.72
N VAL A 127 -10.74 14.15 2.73
CA VAL A 127 -10.89 14.59 4.13
C VAL A 127 -9.65 15.34 4.61
N ASN A 128 -8.46 14.88 4.25
CA ASN A 128 -7.22 15.58 4.62
C ASN A 128 -7.13 16.95 3.93
N ASP A 129 -7.48 17.03 2.66
CA ASP A 129 -7.49 18.29 1.91
C ASP A 129 -8.49 19.28 2.53
N CYS A 130 -9.70 18.83 2.88
CA CYS A 130 -10.70 19.67 3.56
C CYS A 130 -10.23 20.15 4.94
N LYS A 131 -9.49 19.34 5.70
CA LYS A 131 -8.94 19.73 7.02
C LYS A 131 -7.84 20.78 6.92
N LEU A 132 -7.10 20.78 5.82
CA LEU A 132 -6.01 21.74 5.56
C LEU A 132 -6.52 23.03 4.91
N ALA A 133 -7.68 23.00 4.27
CA ALA A 133 -8.32 24.17 3.69
C ALA A 133 -8.90 25.08 4.77
N ASP A 134 -8.72 26.39 4.61
CA ASP A 134 -9.33 27.40 5.49
C ASP A 134 -10.86 27.43 5.35
N VAL A 135 -11.34 27.21 4.11
CA VAL A 135 -12.76 27.12 3.76
C VAL A 135 -12.96 26.11 2.62
N TYR A 136 -14.09 25.41 2.63
CA TYR A 136 -14.54 24.55 1.52
C TYR A 136 -16.05 24.67 1.33
N SER A 137 -16.54 24.42 0.11
CA SER A 137 -17.97 24.40 -0.22
C SER A 137 -18.37 22.99 -0.65
N VAL A 138 -19.55 22.54 -0.23
CA VAL A 138 -20.14 21.28 -0.69
C VAL A 138 -21.23 21.60 -1.70
N CYS A 139 -21.09 21.09 -2.91
CA CYS A 139 -22.10 21.18 -3.97
C CYS A 139 -22.63 19.77 -4.23
N ALA A 140 -23.95 19.60 -4.21
CA ALA A 140 -24.61 18.36 -4.56
C ALA A 140 -25.44 18.61 -5.83
N ASP A 141 -25.19 17.80 -6.85
CA ASP A 141 -25.96 17.74 -8.08
C ASP A 141 -26.50 16.32 -8.22
N ASP A 142 -27.78 16.18 -8.57
CA ASP A 142 -28.41 14.87 -8.76
C ASP A 142 -28.76 14.68 -10.24
N THR A 143 -28.45 13.51 -10.78
CA THR A 143 -28.74 13.17 -12.16
C THR A 143 -29.73 12.00 -12.16
N THR A 144 -30.91 12.24 -12.71
CA THR A 144 -31.91 11.17 -12.88
C THR A 144 -31.49 10.24 -14.03
N ASP A 145 -31.60 8.92 -13.83
CA ASP A 145 -31.34 7.94 -14.87
C ASP A 145 -32.26 8.17 -16.08
N VAL A 146 -31.66 8.35 -17.27
CA VAL A 146 -32.38 8.50 -18.56
C VAL A 146 -33.25 7.28 -18.89
N SER A 147 -33.03 6.14 -18.22
CA SER A 147 -33.73 4.88 -18.47
C SER A 147 -35.09 4.76 -17.78
N VAL A 148 -35.49 5.73 -16.95
CA VAL A 148 -36.83 5.76 -16.35
C VAL A 148 -37.83 6.14 -17.45
N LYS A 149 -38.58 5.15 -17.96
CA LYS A 149 -39.78 5.42 -18.76
C LYS A 149 -40.89 5.86 -17.81
N GLU A 150 -41.50 7.00 -18.10
CA GLU A 150 -42.76 7.46 -17.50
C GLU A 150 -43.87 6.41 -17.62
#